data_AF-A0A523F6Q0-F1
#
_entry.id   AF-A0A523F6Q0-F1
#
_cell.length_a   1.000
_cell.length_b   1.000
_cell.length_c   1.000
_cell.angle_alpha   90.00
_cell.angle_beta   90.00
_cell.angle_gamma   90.00
#
_symmetry.space_group_name_H-M   'P 1'
#
loop_
_entity.id
_entity.type
_entity.pdbx_description
1 polymer ?
#
loop_
_entity_poly.entity_id
_entity_poly.type
_entity_poly.pdbx_seq_one_letter_code
_entity_poly.pdbx_strand_id
1 'polypeptide(L)'
;MPLLEWKDSYSVGIAAVDHEHRELIDLINTAHDELTASAGGGPGRRNASAIFGDIYRGISSHFALEEKFMREQDYDQLADHKSDHERLLDELRDIMDDYDDGGDVGEAESAHLSERLGAWFARHFKTHDTRLHSRLGTHPHD
;
A
#
# COMPACT_ATOMS: atom_id res chain seq x y z
N MET A 1 4.18 -3.44 -17.77
CA MET A 1 5.17 -3.81 -16.75
C MET A 1 4.53 -3.53 -15.40
N PRO A 2 4.75 -4.35 -14.36
CA PRO A 2 4.17 -4.08 -13.05
C PRO A 2 4.67 -2.73 -12.53
N LEU A 3 3.79 -1.99 -11.87
CA LEU A 3 4.14 -0.73 -11.22
C LEU A 3 5.14 -0.98 -10.08
N LEU A 4 4.95 -2.07 -9.35
CA LEU A 4 5.75 -2.48 -8.22
C LEU A 4 6.21 -3.94 -8.38
N GLU A 5 7.49 -4.16 -8.12
CA GLU A 5 8.07 -5.50 -8.02
C GLU A 5 8.49 -5.73 -6.57
N TRP A 6 8.24 -6.96 -6.07
CA TRP A 6 8.78 -7.37 -4.78
C TRP A 6 10.30 -7.25 -4.77
N LYS A 7 10.83 -6.71 -3.67
CA LYS A 7 12.27 -6.65 -3.39
C LYS A 7 12.51 -7.23 -2.02
N ASP A 8 13.62 -7.93 -1.84
CA ASP A 8 14.00 -8.49 -0.53
C ASP A 8 14.14 -7.42 0.55
N SER A 9 14.40 -6.16 0.16
CA SER A 9 14.40 -5.01 1.06
C SER A 9 13.03 -4.67 1.67
N TYR A 10 11.93 -5.25 1.16
CA TYR A 10 10.58 -5.08 1.71
C TYR A 10 10.22 -6.20 2.70
N SER A 11 11.08 -7.21 2.84
CA SER A 11 10.90 -8.26 3.83
C SER A 11 11.15 -7.70 5.23
N VAL A 12 10.24 -7.99 6.14
CA VAL A 12 10.42 -7.78 7.57
C VAL A 12 10.79 -9.07 8.30
N GLY A 13 11.03 -10.16 7.58
CA GLY A 13 11.46 -11.45 8.15
C GLY A 13 10.37 -12.18 8.94
N ILE A 14 9.14 -11.67 8.96
CA ILE A 14 7.97 -12.35 9.49
C ILE A 14 7.16 -12.84 8.30
N ALA A 15 7.10 -14.17 8.10
CA ALA A 15 6.48 -14.77 6.92
C ALA A 15 5.02 -14.33 6.69
N ALA A 16 4.26 -14.09 7.75
CA ALA A 16 2.88 -13.59 7.66
C ALA A 16 2.81 -12.15 7.14
N VAL A 17 3.69 -11.26 7.62
CA VAL A 17 3.74 -9.85 7.20
C VAL A 17 4.30 -9.73 5.78
N ASP A 18 5.35 -10.49 5.46
CA ASP A 18 5.90 -10.57 4.11
C ASP A 18 4.89 -11.10 3.08
N HIS A 19 3.96 -11.96 3.51
CA HIS A 19 2.87 -12.42 2.66
C HIS A 19 1.89 -11.27 2.37
N GLU A 20 1.47 -10.53 3.40
CA GLU A 20 0.59 -9.36 3.20
C GLU A 20 1.24 -8.29 2.33
N HIS A 21 2.54 -8.02 2.48
CA HIS A 21 3.24 -7.07 1.61
C HIS A 21 3.19 -7.48 0.14
N ARG A 22 3.29 -8.79 -0.16
CA ARG A 22 3.16 -9.30 -1.54
C ARG A 22 1.73 -9.14 -2.05
N GLU A 23 0.74 -9.46 -1.23
CA GLU A 23 -0.67 -9.27 -1.59
C GLU A 23 -1.00 -7.79 -1.85
N LEU A 24 -0.43 -6.88 -1.07
CA LEU A 24 -0.53 -5.44 -1.32
C LEU A 24 0.10 -5.06 -2.66
N ILE A 25 1.32 -5.53 -2.96
CA ILE A 25 1.97 -5.28 -4.26
C ILE A 25 1.10 -5.77 -5.42
N ASP A 26 0.51 -6.96 -5.30
CA ASP A 26 -0.37 -7.52 -6.33
C ASP A 26 -1.67 -6.70 -6.49
N LEU A 27 -2.27 -6.26 -5.38
CA LEU A 27 -3.42 -5.37 -5.37
C LEU A 27 -3.13 -4.06 -6.10
N ILE A 28 -1.95 -3.48 -5.86
CA ILE A 28 -1.53 -2.21 -6.45
C ILE A 28 -1.26 -2.35 -7.94
N ASN A 29 -0.57 -3.42 -8.34
CA ASN A 29 -0.33 -3.72 -9.75
C ASN A 29 -1.66 -3.93 -10.49
N THR A 30 -2.60 -4.64 -9.88
CA THR A 30 -3.95 -4.83 -10.45
C THR A 30 -4.67 -3.49 -10.59
N ALA A 31 -4.66 -2.66 -9.55
CA ALA A 31 -5.27 -1.34 -9.58
C ALA A 31 -4.65 -0.43 -10.65
N HIS A 32 -3.32 -0.44 -10.80
CA HIS A 32 -2.60 0.27 -11.84
C HIS A 32 -3.06 -0.14 -13.24
N ASP A 33 -3.15 -1.44 -13.50
CA ASP A 33 -3.56 -1.97 -14.81
C ASP A 33 -5.01 -1.59 -15.11
N GLU A 34 -5.89 -1.56 -14.11
CA GLU A 34 -7.27 -1.12 -14.27
C GLU A 34 -7.41 0.38 -14.53
N LEU A 35 -6.64 1.22 -13.81
CA LEU A 35 -6.62 2.69 -13.95
C LEU A 35 -5.99 3.15 -15.27
N THR A 36 -4.99 2.43 -15.76
CA THR A 36 -4.36 2.71 -17.06
C THR A 36 -5.21 2.21 -18.21
N ALA A 37 -5.86 1.06 -18.04
CA ALA A 37 -6.82 0.62 -19.03
C ALA A 37 -7.99 1.61 -19.11
N SER A 38 -8.49 2.14 -17.99
CA SER A 38 -9.76 2.90 -17.94
C SER A 38 -9.80 4.18 -18.77
N ALA A 39 -8.64 4.73 -19.15
CA ALA A 39 -8.49 5.88 -20.04
C ALA A 39 -9.15 5.72 -21.44
N GLY A 40 -9.60 4.51 -21.82
CA GLY A 40 -10.25 4.22 -23.10
C GLY A 40 -11.79 4.12 -23.12
N GLY A 41 -12.51 4.37 -22.01
CA GLY A 41 -13.98 4.54 -22.02
C GLY A 41 -14.83 3.33 -22.45
N GLY A 42 -14.39 2.10 -22.17
CA GLY A 42 -15.09 0.85 -22.54
C GLY A 42 -16.14 0.37 -21.51
N PRO A 43 -17.23 -0.31 -21.94
CA PRO A 43 -18.21 -0.90 -21.03
C PRO A 43 -17.59 -2.01 -20.16
N GLY A 44 -17.94 -2.05 -18.87
CA GLY A 44 -17.45 -3.05 -17.90
C GLY A 44 -16.25 -2.61 -17.07
N ARG A 45 -15.79 -1.36 -17.21
CA ARG A 45 -14.69 -0.80 -16.42
C ARG A 45 -15.18 -0.36 -15.04
N ARG A 46 -14.38 -0.60 -14.00
CA ARG A 46 -14.61 -0.02 -12.66
C ARG A 46 -14.30 1.47 -12.71
N ASN A 47 -15.07 2.27 -11.97
CA ASN A 47 -14.70 3.66 -11.70
C ASN A 47 -13.45 3.66 -10.79
N ALA A 48 -12.56 4.64 -10.98
CA ALA A 48 -11.37 4.84 -10.17
C ALA A 48 -11.68 4.91 -8.67
N SER A 49 -12.77 5.55 -8.26
CA SER A 49 -13.16 5.60 -6.84
C SER A 49 -13.38 4.20 -6.24
N ALA A 50 -13.85 3.22 -7.03
CA ALA A 50 -13.97 1.83 -6.58
C ALA A 50 -12.60 1.14 -6.44
N ILE A 51 -11.71 1.36 -7.42
CA ILE A 51 -10.33 0.83 -7.40
C ILE A 51 -9.57 1.39 -6.19
N PHE A 52 -9.69 2.69 -5.96
CA PHE A 52 -9.17 3.35 -4.78
C PHE A 52 -9.75 2.76 -3.49
N GLY A 53 -11.07 2.58 -3.41
CA GLY A 53 -11.69 1.93 -2.26
C GLY A 53 -11.06 0.56 -1.93
N ASP A 54 -10.69 -0.23 -2.94
CA ASP A 54 -10.00 -1.50 -2.77
C ASP A 54 -8.58 -1.32 -2.18
N ILE A 55 -7.79 -0.41 -2.76
CA ILE A 55 -6.45 -0.05 -2.26
C ILE A 55 -6.51 0.38 -0.79
N TYR A 56 -7.39 1.34 -0.45
CA TYR A 56 -7.50 1.88 0.90
C TYR A 56 -7.86 0.80 1.91
N ARG A 57 -8.84 -0.07 1.59
CA ARG A 57 -9.20 -1.19 2.48
C ARG A 57 -8.05 -2.18 2.66
N GLY A 58 -7.34 -2.52 1.60
CA GLY A 58 -6.21 -3.45 1.66
C GLY A 58 -5.15 -2.95 2.63
N ILE A 59 -4.69 -1.71 2.41
CA ILE A 59 -3.66 -1.07 3.24
C ILE A 59 -4.13 -0.89 4.68
N SER A 60 -5.34 -0.36 4.89
CA SER A 60 -5.86 -0.14 6.24
C SER A 60 -6.01 -1.45 7.02
N SER A 61 -6.32 -2.56 6.33
CA SER A 61 -6.42 -3.88 6.98
C SER A 61 -5.05 -4.42 7.36
N HIS A 62 -4.06 -4.27 6.48
CA HIS A 62 -2.67 -4.62 6.74
C HIS A 62 -2.10 -3.86 7.95
N PHE A 63 -2.24 -2.53 7.98
CA PHE A 63 -1.80 -1.70 9.11
C PHE A 63 -2.44 -2.14 10.43
N ALA A 64 -3.74 -2.45 10.41
CA ALA A 64 -4.43 -2.95 11.59
C ALA A 64 -3.90 -4.31 12.08
N LEU A 65 -3.51 -5.19 11.16
CA LEU A 65 -2.91 -6.48 11.51
C LEU A 65 -1.51 -6.29 12.09
N GLU A 66 -0.68 -5.47 11.47
CA GLU A 66 0.68 -5.17 11.93
C GLU A 66 0.65 -4.51 13.32
N GLU A 67 -0.22 -3.52 13.54
CA GLU A 67 -0.42 -2.89 14.85
C GLU A 67 -0.91 -3.87 15.92
N LYS A 68 -1.74 -4.84 15.53
CA LYS A 68 -2.14 -5.91 16.43
C LYS A 68 -0.93 -6.76 16.82
N PHE A 69 -0.10 -7.17 15.87
CA PHE A 69 1.12 -7.94 16.15
C PHE A 69 2.10 -7.14 17.03
N MET A 70 2.35 -5.87 16.70
CA MET A 70 3.18 -4.98 17.50
C MET A 70 2.68 -4.88 18.95
N ARG A 71 1.37 -4.80 19.17
CA ARG A 71 0.77 -4.77 20.51
C ARG A 71 0.91 -6.09 21.25
N GLU A 72 0.74 -7.22 20.56
CA GLU A 72 0.88 -8.56 21.15
C GLU A 72 2.32 -8.86 21.56
N GLN A 73 3.30 -8.21 20.94
CA GLN A 73 4.74 -8.37 21.23
C GLN A 73 5.33 -7.25 22.11
N ASP A 74 4.49 -6.39 22.70
CA ASP A 74 4.92 -5.24 23.52
C ASP A 74 5.97 -4.36 22.81
N TYR A 75 5.78 -4.10 21.51
CA TYR A 75 6.70 -3.30 20.69
C TYR A 75 6.81 -1.86 21.22
N ASP A 76 8.03 -1.45 21.56
CA ASP A 76 8.35 -0.20 22.25
C ASP A 76 8.05 1.06 21.43
N GLN A 77 7.91 0.94 20.11
CA GLN A 77 7.64 2.06 19.19
C GLN A 77 6.27 1.99 18.51
N LEU A 78 5.33 1.21 19.04
CA LEU A 78 3.98 1.09 18.47
C LEU A 78 3.32 2.46 18.23
N ALA A 79 3.47 3.41 19.14
CA ALA A 79 2.88 4.74 19.01
C ALA A 79 3.42 5.51 17.80
N ASP A 80 4.75 5.51 17.62
CA ASP A 80 5.40 6.20 16.49
C ASP A 80 5.04 5.53 15.16
N HIS A 81 5.03 4.19 15.13
CA HIS A 81 4.69 3.42 13.94
C HIS A 81 3.22 3.66 13.53
N LYS A 82 2.29 3.60 14.49
CA LYS A 82 0.88 3.91 14.24
C LYS A 82 0.66 5.33 13.73
N SER A 83 1.39 6.31 14.25
CA SER A 83 1.32 7.68 13.74
C SER A 83 1.79 7.77 12.28
N ASP A 84 2.75 6.94 11.88
CA ASP A 84 3.21 6.86 10.49
C ASP A 84 2.15 6.24 9.58
N HIS A 85 1.48 5.17 10.04
CA HIS A 85 0.34 4.56 9.35
C HIS A 85 -0.81 5.54 9.13
N GLU A 86 -1.16 6.32 10.14
CA GLU A 86 -2.21 7.34 10.05
C GLU A 86 -1.85 8.40 9.00
N ARG A 87 -0.61 8.90 9.03
CA ARG A 87 -0.09 9.85 8.03
C ARG A 87 -0.12 9.28 6.61
N LEU A 88 0.29 8.02 6.45
CA LEU A 88 0.28 7.32 5.17
C LEU A 88 -1.15 7.18 4.63
N LEU A 89 -2.12 6.80 5.46
CA LEU A 89 -3.53 6.71 5.06
C LEU A 89 -4.11 8.07 4.64
N ASP A 90 -3.73 9.14 5.33
CA ASP A 90 -4.16 10.50 4.94
C ASP A 90 -3.55 10.92 3.60
N GLU A 91 -2.25 10.68 3.38
CA GLU A 91 -1.61 10.94 2.09
C GLU A 91 -2.23 10.13 0.95
N LEU A 92 -2.68 8.90 1.23
CA LEU A 92 -3.37 8.07 0.25
C LEU A 92 -4.74 8.66 -0.09
N ARG A 93 -5.49 9.17 0.89
CA ARG A 93 -6.76 9.87 0.65
C ARG A 93 -6.56 11.12 -0.19
N ASP A 94 -5.55 11.92 0.10
CA ASP A 94 -5.23 13.12 -0.70
C ASP A 94 -4.94 12.74 -2.17
N ILE A 95 -4.21 11.64 -2.41
CA ILE A 95 -3.97 11.11 -3.77
C ILE A 95 -5.28 10.71 -4.47
N MET A 96 -6.24 10.15 -3.73
CA MET A 96 -7.54 9.74 -4.26
C MET A 96 -8.43 10.93 -4.58
N ASP A 97 -8.50 11.91 -3.68
CA ASP A 97 -9.34 13.09 -3.81
C ASP A 97 -8.87 13.96 -4.99
N ASP A 98 -7.55 14.09 -5.18
CA ASP A 98 -6.95 14.79 -6.34
C ASP A 98 -7.36 14.16 -7.68
N TYR A 99 -7.71 12.88 -7.70
CA TYR A 99 -8.13 12.17 -8.91
C TYR A 99 -9.64 12.30 -9.18
N ASP A 100 -10.47 12.44 -8.13
CA ASP A 100 -11.93 12.51 -8.24
C ASP A 100 -12.43 13.90 -8.71
N ASP A 101 -11.60 14.96 -8.59
CA ASP A 101 -11.95 16.34 -8.96
C ASP A 101 -11.80 16.65 -10.48
N GLY A 102 -11.37 15.68 -11.29
CA GLY A 102 -11.14 15.82 -12.73
C GLY A 102 -12.02 14.88 -13.56
N GLY A 103 -12.94 15.43 -14.36
CA GLY A 103 -13.66 14.66 -15.38
C GLY A 103 -12.74 13.97 -16.40
N ASP A 104 -13.30 13.06 -17.20
CA ASP A 104 -12.63 12.22 -18.23
C ASP A 104 -11.09 12.17 -18.11
N VAL A 105 -10.63 11.27 -17.25
CA VAL A 105 -9.22 11.19 -16.88
C VAL A 105 -8.39 10.67 -18.06
N GLY A 106 -7.53 11.52 -18.59
CA GLY A 106 -6.65 11.16 -19.70
C GLY A 106 -5.54 10.19 -19.30
N GLU A 107 -4.83 9.66 -20.29
CA GLU A 107 -3.66 8.78 -20.06
C GLU A 107 -2.59 9.44 -19.18
N ALA A 108 -2.41 10.76 -19.29
CA ALA A 108 -1.39 11.50 -18.54
C ALA A 108 -1.70 11.56 -17.04
N GLU A 109 -2.96 11.79 -16.69
CA GLU A 109 -3.44 11.85 -15.31
C GLU A 109 -3.39 10.46 -14.67
N SER A 110 -3.78 9.40 -15.38
CA SER A 110 -3.64 8.01 -14.89
C SER A 110 -2.18 7.60 -14.70
N ALA A 111 -1.26 8.05 -15.57
CA ALA A 111 0.17 7.79 -15.41
C ALA A 111 0.76 8.55 -14.19
N HIS A 112 0.36 9.82 -14.00
CA HIS A 112 0.82 10.62 -12.87
C HIS A 112 0.33 10.07 -11.53
N LEU A 113 -0.94 9.64 -11.46
CA LEU A 113 -1.49 8.95 -10.30
C LEU A 113 -0.67 7.69 -9.97
N SER A 114 -0.40 6.88 -10.99
CA SER A 114 0.35 5.64 -10.85
C SER A 114 1.74 5.87 -10.26
N GLU A 115 2.44 6.92 -10.70
CA GLU A 115 3.72 7.33 -10.14
C GLU A 115 3.61 7.73 -8.66
N ARG A 116 2.61 8.54 -8.31
CA ARG A 116 2.37 8.96 -6.91
C ARG A 116 2.08 7.78 -5.99
N LEU A 117 1.22 6.86 -6.42
CA LEU A 117 0.93 5.62 -5.70
C LEU A 117 2.20 4.78 -5.54
N GLY A 118 2.93 4.50 -6.62
CA GLY A 118 4.16 3.73 -6.58
C GLY A 118 5.21 4.33 -5.62
N ALA A 119 5.35 5.66 -5.60
CA ALA A 119 6.24 6.37 -4.70
C ALA A 119 5.78 6.27 -3.22
N TRP A 120 4.47 6.39 -2.97
CA TRP A 120 3.88 6.21 -1.64
C TRP A 120 4.17 4.81 -1.08
N PHE A 121 3.97 3.75 -1.88
CA PHE A 121 4.21 2.38 -1.46
C PHE A 121 5.68 2.10 -1.19
N ALA A 122 6.55 2.55 -2.09
CA ALA A 122 7.99 2.41 -1.91
C ALA A 122 8.50 3.14 -0.66
N ARG A 123 7.83 4.22 -0.24
CA ARG A 123 8.12 4.90 1.03
C ARG A 123 7.69 4.05 2.22
N HIS A 124 6.45 3.55 2.25
CA HIS A 124 5.96 2.71 3.34
C HIS A 124 6.90 1.51 3.61
N PHE A 125 7.20 0.69 2.60
CA PHE A 125 8.09 -0.47 2.74
C PHE A 125 9.53 -0.12 3.17
N LYS A 126 9.97 1.13 3.01
CA LYS A 126 11.30 1.61 3.43
C LYS A 126 11.30 2.29 4.79
N THR A 127 10.15 2.50 5.41
CA THR A 127 10.00 3.21 6.67
C THR A 127 10.07 2.26 7.86
N HIS A 128 9.15 2.38 8.82
CA HIS A 128 9.25 1.76 10.14
C HIS A 128 9.24 0.22 10.10
N ASP A 129 8.71 -0.37 9.04
CA ASP A 129 8.73 -1.81 8.72
C ASP A 129 10.15 -2.41 8.76
N THR A 130 11.14 -1.69 8.23
CA THR A 130 12.55 -2.15 8.23
C THR A 130 13.10 -2.27 9.66
N ARG A 131 12.56 -1.51 10.61
CA ARG A 131 12.96 -1.57 12.01
C ARG A 131 12.18 -2.64 12.78
N LEU A 132 10.91 -2.87 12.41
CA LEU A 132 10.13 -4.02 12.88
C LEU A 132 10.89 -5.34 12.61
N HIS A 133 11.49 -5.46 11.41
CA HIS A 133 12.37 -6.56 11.05
C HIS A 133 13.47 -6.84 12.08
N SER A 134 14.18 -5.78 12.52
CA SER A 134 15.32 -5.92 13.42
C SER A 134 14.96 -6.38 14.84
N ARG A 135 13.71 -6.19 15.25
CA ARG A 135 13.23 -6.47 16.63
C ARG A 135 12.41 -7.74 16.71
N LEU A 136 11.59 -8.04 15.70
CA LEU A 136 10.75 -9.24 15.65
C LEU A 136 11.34 -10.38 14.81
N GLY A 137 12.40 -10.12 14.03
CA GLY A 137 13.04 -11.09 13.13
C GLY A 137 13.89 -12.19 13.77
N THR A 138 13.82 -12.38 15.10
CA THR A 138 14.41 -13.56 15.75
C THR A 138 13.42 -14.17 16.74
N HIS A 139 12.52 -15.02 16.24
CA HIS A 139 11.92 -16.06 17.08
C HIS A 139 12.46 -17.42 16.64
N PRO A 140 13.10 -18.20 17.53
CA PRO A 140 13.26 -19.62 17.29
C PRO A 140 11.85 -20.21 17.29
N HIS A 141 11.45 -20.80 16.17
CA HIS A 141 10.33 -21.74 16.17
C HIS A 141 10.78 -22.96 16.98
N ASP A 142 10.11 -23.21 18.10
CA ASP A 142 10.13 -24.53 18.77
C ASP A 142 9.61 -25.63 17.82
#